data_AF-A0A651H561-F1
#
_entry.id   AF-A0A651H561-F1
#
_cell.length_a   1.000
_cell.length_b   1.000
_cell.length_c   1.000
_cell.angle_alpha   90.00
_cell.angle_beta   90.00
_cell.angle_gamma   90.00
#
_symmetry.space_group_name_H-M   'P 1'
#
loop_
_entity.id
_entity.type
_entity.pdbx_description
1 polymer ?
#
loop_
_entity_poly.entity_id
_entity_poly.type
_entity_poly.pdbx_seq_one_letter_code
_entity_poly.pdbx_strand_id
1 'polypeptide(L)'
;MNSFPLRRLFCLLFPLLAFAAPGGAAEEPEPDRILVFSKTAGFRHASIEAGLEALRELAEQHGVAVEATENAAAFTPENLALFAAVVFLNTSGTLFDEDQRAALKGFIRGGGGYVGVHAASDTEYDWPWYEELVGAWFHSHPNNPNVRPAVAQVEVPDHPATAMLPARWPRNDEWYNFRRFADGLTVLLTLDTDSYEGSRHPGNHPISWCREFEGGRSFYTAFGHTSETFREDLFRAHLWGGIAWAMGRAD
;
A
#
# COMPACT_ATOMS: atom_id res chain seq x y z
N MET A 1 -14.94 -50.15 81.97
CA MET A 1 -13.92 -49.80 80.94
C MET A 1 -14.44 -48.62 80.15
N ASN A 2 -13.57 -47.64 79.96
CA ASN A 2 -13.81 -46.27 79.49
C ASN A 2 -14.76 -46.11 78.30
N SER A 3 -15.61 -45.07 78.33
CA SER A 3 -16.05 -44.37 77.12
C SER A 3 -16.45 -42.92 77.44
N PHE A 4 -15.79 -41.99 76.74
CA PHE A 4 -15.80 -40.53 76.87
C PHE A 4 -17.12 -39.87 76.37
N PRO A 5 -17.43 -38.62 76.79
CA PRO A 5 -18.59 -37.88 76.30
C PRO A 5 -18.34 -37.21 74.93
N LEU A 6 -19.36 -37.22 74.09
CA LEU A 6 -19.44 -36.60 72.76
C LEU A 6 -19.43 -35.06 72.87
N ARG A 7 -18.42 -34.40 72.30
CA ARG A 7 -18.47 -32.95 72.00
C ARG A 7 -19.16 -32.75 70.64
N ARG A 8 -20.29 -32.05 70.62
CA ARG A 8 -20.94 -31.59 69.37
C ARG A 8 -20.19 -30.38 68.83
N LEU A 9 -19.65 -30.51 67.61
CA LEU A 9 -19.04 -29.41 66.86
C LEU A 9 -20.13 -28.74 66.02
N PHE A 10 -20.34 -27.44 66.20
CA PHE A 10 -21.28 -26.65 65.41
C PHE A 10 -20.51 -26.03 64.23
N CYS A 11 -20.66 -26.59 63.03
CA CYS A 11 -20.11 -26.00 61.80
C CYS A 11 -21.04 -24.89 61.30
N LEU A 12 -20.61 -23.64 61.45
CA LEU A 12 -21.24 -22.49 60.81
C LEU A 12 -20.86 -22.47 59.32
N LEU A 13 -21.82 -22.79 58.44
CA LEU A 13 -21.72 -22.59 57.00
C LEU A 13 -21.97 -21.11 56.69
N PHE A 14 -20.93 -20.39 56.29
CA PHE A 14 -21.05 -19.08 55.64
C PHE A 14 -21.27 -19.29 54.14
N PRO A 15 -22.30 -18.68 53.52
CA PRO A 15 -22.47 -18.76 52.07
C PRO A 15 -21.42 -17.88 51.40
N LEU A 16 -20.58 -18.49 50.56
CA LEU A 16 -19.66 -17.77 49.68
C LEU A 16 -20.48 -17.15 48.54
N LEU A 17 -20.77 -15.85 48.62
CA LEU A 17 -21.30 -15.09 47.49
C LEU A 17 -20.16 -14.84 46.50
N ALA A 18 -20.13 -15.62 45.41
CA ALA A 18 -19.24 -15.40 44.29
C ALA A 18 -19.65 -14.11 43.58
N PHE A 19 -18.85 -13.05 43.75
CA PHE A 19 -18.98 -11.82 42.98
C PHE A 19 -18.44 -12.09 41.57
N ALA A 20 -19.33 -12.30 40.60
CA ALA A 20 -18.94 -12.31 39.20
C ALA A 20 -18.57 -10.88 38.80
N ALA A 21 -17.27 -10.62 38.66
CA ALA A 21 -16.81 -9.36 38.08
C ALA A 21 -17.31 -9.28 36.62
N PRO A 22 -17.86 -8.14 36.17
CA PRO A 22 -18.21 -7.97 34.78
C PRO A 22 -16.92 -8.09 33.96
N GLY A 23 -16.86 -9.11 33.10
CA GLY A 23 -15.79 -9.24 32.12
C GLY A 23 -15.85 -8.04 31.18
N GLY A 24 -14.88 -7.14 31.28
CA GLY A 24 -14.67 -6.13 30.26
C GLY A 24 -14.38 -6.85 28.96
N ALA A 25 -15.26 -6.70 27.96
CA ALA A 25 -14.92 -7.05 26.60
C ALA A 25 -13.65 -6.27 26.26
N ALA A 26 -12.58 -6.98 25.88
CA ALA A 26 -11.41 -6.33 25.31
C ALA A 26 -11.90 -5.60 24.05
N GLU A 27 -11.71 -4.28 24.02
CA GLU A 27 -11.96 -3.47 22.83
C GLU A 27 -11.09 -4.07 21.71
N GLU A 28 -11.73 -4.57 20.64
CA GLU A 28 -10.98 -5.08 19.50
C GLU A 28 -10.09 -3.94 19.00
N PRO A 29 -8.80 -4.19 18.70
CA PRO A 29 -7.92 -3.14 18.21
C PRO A 29 -8.55 -2.54 16.94
N GLU A 30 -8.62 -1.21 16.90
CA GLU A 30 -9.10 -0.48 15.72
C GLU A 30 -8.33 -0.97 14.48
N PRO A 31 -9.03 -1.27 13.37
CA PRO A 31 -8.37 -1.76 12.17
C PRO A 31 -7.41 -0.70 11.63
N ASP A 32 -6.27 -1.13 11.07
CA ASP A 32 -5.41 -0.20 10.33
C ASP A 32 -6.22 0.48 9.22
N ARG A 33 -5.81 1.69 8.87
CA ARG A 33 -6.47 2.50 7.86
C ARG A 33 -5.50 2.88 6.76
N ILE A 34 -5.99 2.96 5.52
CA ILE A 34 -5.25 3.56 4.41
C ILE A 34 -5.97 4.80 3.88
N LEU A 35 -5.20 5.80 3.49
CA LEU A 35 -5.70 6.98 2.78
C LEU A 35 -5.42 6.81 1.28
N VAL A 36 -6.48 6.61 0.49
CA VAL A 36 -6.40 6.57 -0.97
C VAL A 36 -6.55 8.00 -1.51
N PHE A 37 -5.46 8.53 -2.08
CA PHE A 37 -5.39 9.86 -2.64
C PHE A 37 -5.31 9.80 -4.17
N SER A 38 -6.27 10.44 -4.85
CA SER A 38 -6.38 10.39 -6.32
C SER A 38 -6.53 11.79 -6.96
N LYS A 39 -6.02 12.84 -6.30
CA LYS A 39 -6.02 14.20 -6.86
C LYS A 39 -5.15 14.25 -8.11
N THR A 40 -5.66 14.91 -9.15
CA THR A 40 -4.94 15.16 -10.41
C THR A 40 -4.96 16.64 -10.74
N ALA A 41 -3.77 17.23 -10.95
CA ALA A 41 -3.57 18.53 -11.59
C ALA A 41 -2.99 18.39 -13.01
N GLY A 42 -2.68 17.17 -13.45
CA GLY A 42 -2.27 16.81 -14.80
C GLY A 42 -3.32 15.94 -15.50
N PHE A 43 -2.87 14.89 -16.21
CA PHE A 43 -3.77 13.94 -16.88
C PHE A 43 -4.58 13.15 -15.85
N ARG A 44 -5.86 12.90 -16.16
CA ARG A 44 -6.76 12.11 -15.31
C ARG A 44 -7.07 10.77 -15.96
N HIS A 45 -6.65 9.69 -15.33
CA HIS A 45 -6.87 8.33 -15.79
C HIS A 45 -8.31 7.87 -15.51
N ALA A 46 -8.96 7.27 -16.51
CA ALA A 46 -10.29 6.69 -16.35
C ALA A 46 -10.32 5.50 -15.37
N SER A 47 -9.16 4.88 -15.11
CA SER A 47 -9.01 3.75 -14.20
C SER A 47 -9.09 4.09 -12.71
N ILE A 48 -9.09 5.38 -12.33
CA ILE A 48 -9.17 5.81 -10.92
C ILE A 48 -10.38 5.20 -10.20
N GLU A 49 -11.56 5.20 -10.83
CA GLU A 49 -12.78 4.65 -10.22
C GLU A 49 -12.68 3.14 -10.01
N ALA A 50 -12.17 2.41 -11.02
CA ALA A 50 -11.96 0.96 -10.92
C ALA A 50 -10.90 0.61 -9.86
N GLY A 51 -9.84 1.42 -9.74
CA GLY A 51 -8.81 1.23 -8.72
C GLY A 51 -9.29 1.51 -7.31
N LEU A 52 -10.12 2.54 -7.12
CA LEU A 52 -10.72 2.84 -5.83
C LEU A 52 -11.65 1.69 -5.37
N GLU A 53 -12.44 1.14 -6.29
CA GLU A 53 -13.29 -0.01 -5.99
C GLU A 53 -12.47 -1.24 -5.60
N ALA A 54 -11.44 -1.58 -6.39
CA ALA A 54 -10.57 -2.70 -6.07
C ALA A 54 -9.87 -2.54 -4.71
N LEU A 55 -9.42 -1.33 -4.37
CA LEU A 55 -8.80 -1.04 -3.06
C LEU A 55 -9.78 -1.21 -1.90
N ARG A 56 -11.05 -0.80 -2.06
CA ARG A 56 -12.08 -1.01 -1.03
C ARG A 56 -12.35 -2.49 -0.81
N GLU A 57 -12.54 -3.24 -1.88
CA GLU A 57 -12.78 -4.69 -1.80
C GLU A 57 -11.59 -5.44 -1.18
N LEU A 58 -10.36 -5.10 -1.58
CA LEU A 58 -9.15 -5.70 -1.01
C LEU A 58 -8.98 -5.34 0.47
N ALA A 59 -9.18 -4.08 0.83
CA ALA A 59 -9.05 -3.64 2.21
C ALA A 59 -10.10 -4.31 3.12
N GLU A 60 -11.35 -4.45 2.65
CA GLU A 60 -12.40 -5.19 3.37
C GLU A 60 -12.01 -6.65 3.61
N GLN A 61 -11.49 -7.34 2.58
CA GLN A 61 -11.02 -8.74 2.68
C GLN A 61 -9.91 -8.92 3.72
N HIS A 62 -9.15 -7.87 4.00
CA HIS A 62 -7.99 -7.90 4.89
C HIS A 62 -8.17 -7.08 6.19
N GLY A 63 -9.40 -6.67 6.52
CA GLY A 63 -9.71 -5.95 7.75
C GLY A 63 -8.97 -4.62 7.87
N VAL A 64 -8.92 -3.85 6.78
CA VAL A 64 -8.35 -2.50 6.71
C VAL A 64 -9.43 -1.50 6.32
N ALA A 65 -9.50 -0.37 7.01
CA ALA A 65 -10.43 0.69 6.66
C ALA A 65 -9.84 1.56 5.53
N VAL A 66 -10.69 2.02 4.62
CA VAL A 66 -10.29 2.91 3.51
C VAL A 66 -10.95 4.26 3.68
N GLU A 67 -10.13 5.31 3.69
CA GLU A 67 -10.59 6.68 3.43
C GLU A 67 -10.08 7.10 2.06
N ALA A 68 -10.96 7.68 1.22
CA ALA A 68 -10.58 8.11 -0.12
C ALA A 68 -10.86 9.60 -0.30
N THR A 69 -9.91 10.32 -0.90
CA THR A 69 -10.02 11.77 -1.09
C THR A 69 -9.24 12.24 -2.31
N GLU A 70 -9.73 13.32 -2.91
CA GLU A 70 -8.99 14.12 -3.89
C GLU A 70 -8.59 15.49 -3.30
N ASN A 71 -8.86 15.72 -2.01
CA ASN A 71 -8.59 16.98 -1.33
C ASN A 71 -7.22 16.94 -0.64
N ALA A 72 -6.27 17.73 -1.15
CA ALA A 72 -4.93 17.84 -0.57
C ALA A 72 -4.92 18.40 0.87
N ALA A 73 -5.99 19.09 1.31
CA ALA A 73 -6.13 19.55 2.69
C ALA A 73 -6.21 18.41 3.73
N ALA A 74 -6.38 17.15 3.29
CA ALA A 74 -6.26 15.98 4.15
C ALA A 74 -4.81 15.68 4.59
N PHE A 75 -3.80 16.29 3.96
CA PHE A 75 -2.39 16.09 4.30
C PHE A 75 -1.97 17.06 5.42
N THR A 76 -2.48 16.80 6.62
CA THR A 76 -1.99 17.40 7.87
C THR A 76 -1.33 16.34 8.75
N PRO A 77 -0.40 16.70 9.66
CA PRO A 77 0.21 15.74 10.57
C PRO A 77 -0.84 14.95 11.38
N GLU A 78 -1.87 15.62 11.89
CA GLU A 78 -2.91 15.01 12.72
C GLU A 78 -3.75 14.01 11.94
N ASN A 79 -4.11 14.33 10.70
CA ASN A 79 -4.91 13.44 9.87
C ASN A 79 -4.08 12.25 9.37
N LEU A 80 -2.84 12.49 8.90
CA LEU A 80 -1.97 11.43 8.41
C LEU A 80 -1.60 10.41 9.50
N ALA A 81 -1.53 10.83 10.77
CA ALA A 81 -1.28 9.93 11.90
C ALA A 81 -2.36 8.85 12.11
N LEU A 82 -3.52 8.96 11.46
CA LEU A 82 -4.61 7.97 11.52
C LEU A 82 -4.39 6.78 10.58
N PHE A 83 -3.41 6.85 9.67
CA PHE A 83 -3.25 5.88 8.59
C PHE A 83 -1.93 5.12 8.71
N ALA A 84 -1.96 3.83 8.38
CA ALA A 84 -0.75 3.02 8.26
C ALA A 84 -0.02 3.29 6.94
N ALA A 85 -0.76 3.62 5.87
CA ALA A 85 -0.19 3.99 4.58
C ALA A 85 -1.06 4.99 3.81
N VAL A 86 -0.41 5.75 2.93
CA VAL A 86 -1.06 6.56 1.88
C VAL A 86 -0.88 5.89 0.52
N VAL A 87 -1.96 5.76 -0.23
CA VAL A 87 -1.99 5.18 -1.58
C VAL A 87 -2.25 6.29 -2.60
N PHE A 88 -1.25 6.63 -3.39
CA PHE A 88 -1.34 7.58 -4.49
C PHE A 88 -1.84 6.82 -5.72
N LEU A 89 -3.15 6.85 -5.92
CA LEU A 89 -3.82 6.15 -7.01
C LEU A 89 -3.94 7.07 -8.23
N ASN A 90 -3.03 6.91 -9.20
CA ASN A 90 -3.04 7.67 -10.45
C ASN A 90 -3.08 9.20 -10.25
N THR A 91 -2.36 9.70 -9.25
CA THR A 91 -2.18 11.15 -9.05
C THR A 91 -1.34 11.74 -10.17
N SER A 92 -1.45 13.04 -10.47
CA SER A 92 -0.62 13.67 -11.51
C SER A 92 -0.48 15.18 -11.32
N GLY A 93 0.63 15.75 -11.78
CA GLY A 93 0.93 17.17 -11.67
C GLY A 93 1.43 17.61 -10.28
N THR A 94 1.45 18.92 -10.02
CA THR A 94 1.80 19.50 -8.71
C THR A 94 0.53 19.65 -7.87
N LEU A 95 0.51 19.01 -6.69
CA LEU A 95 -0.67 18.76 -5.89
C LEU A 95 -0.66 19.49 -4.56
N PHE A 96 0.54 19.67 -3.98
CA PHE A 96 0.76 20.10 -2.62
C PHE A 96 1.37 21.48 -2.50
N ASP A 97 0.99 22.19 -1.43
CA ASP A 97 1.76 23.31 -0.91
C ASP A 97 2.88 22.82 0.05
N GLU A 98 3.69 23.75 0.57
CA GLU A 98 4.82 23.41 1.43
C GLU A 98 4.43 22.78 2.77
N ASP A 99 3.28 23.14 3.34
CA ASP A 99 2.80 22.56 4.60
C ASP A 99 2.36 21.10 4.39
N GLN A 100 1.67 20.82 3.29
CA GLN A 100 1.28 19.46 2.91
C GLN A 100 2.49 18.60 2.54
N ARG A 101 3.49 19.17 1.84
CA ARG A 101 4.78 18.53 1.58
C ARG A 101 5.50 18.17 2.88
N ALA A 102 5.50 19.08 3.87
CA ALA A 102 6.08 18.84 5.18
C ALA A 102 5.33 17.76 5.97
N ALA A 103 3.99 17.73 5.89
CA ALA A 103 3.16 16.70 6.52
C ALA A 103 3.47 15.31 5.94
N LEU A 104 3.55 15.16 4.61
CA LEU A 104 3.91 13.88 3.98
C LEU A 104 5.32 13.43 4.38
N LYS A 105 6.30 14.34 4.39
CA LYS A 105 7.65 14.03 4.90
C LYS A 105 7.64 13.53 6.33
N GLY A 106 6.90 14.23 7.21
CA GLY A 106 6.76 13.86 8.61
C GLY A 106 6.12 12.49 8.79
N PHE A 107 5.07 12.20 8.01
CA PHE A 107 4.39 10.90 7.99
C PHE A 107 5.34 9.76 7.62
N ILE A 108 6.10 9.89 6.53
CA ILE A 108 7.07 8.86 6.11
C ILE A 108 8.17 8.68 7.17
N ARG A 109 8.70 9.79 7.72
CA ARG A 109 9.72 9.74 8.79
C ARG A 109 9.21 9.15 10.09
N GLY A 110 7.90 9.20 10.31
CA GLY A 110 7.21 8.56 11.42
C GLY A 110 6.95 7.06 11.23
N GLY A 111 7.40 6.48 10.11
CA GLY A 111 7.18 5.07 9.79
C GLY A 111 5.97 4.78 8.91
N GLY A 112 5.26 5.82 8.42
CA GLY A 112 4.13 5.66 7.53
C GLY A 112 4.51 5.06 6.17
N GLY A 113 3.63 4.22 5.63
CA GLY A 113 3.80 3.59 4.33
C GLY A 113 3.39 4.50 3.16
N TYR A 114 4.12 4.42 2.04
CA TYR A 114 3.73 5.04 0.76
C TYR A 114 3.54 3.97 -0.29
N VAL A 115 2.46 4.10 -1.06
CA VAL A 115 2.18 3.28 -2.24
C VAL A 115 1.88 4.19 -3.43
N GLY A 116 2.71 4.12 -4.47
CA GLY A 116 2.45 4.80 -5.74
C GLY A 116 1.92 3.85 -6.81
N VAL A 117 0.83 4.21 -7.47
CA VAL A 117 0.24 3.43 -8.56
C VAL A 117 0.27 4.23 -9.85
N HIS A 118 0.90 3.66 -10.88
CA HIS A 118 1.01 4.14 -12.25
C HIS A 118 1.36 5.63 -12.34
N ALA A 119 0.36 6.50 -12.52
CA ALA A 119 0.59 7.93 -12.71
C ALA A 119 1.15 8.64 -11.48
N ALA A 120 1.21 8.00 -10.31
CA ALA A 120 1.92 8.56 -9.15
C ALA A 120 3.36 9.01 -9.47
N SER A 121 4.04 8.39 -10.45
CA SER A 121 5.36 8.86 -10.93
C SER A 121 5.31 10.14 -11.79
N ASP A 122 4.13 10.58 -12.22
CA ASP A 122 3.85 11.82 -12.97
C ASP A 122 3.43 12.98 -12.03
N THR A 123 3.92 12.95 -10.79
CA THR A 123 3.51 13.86 -9.71
C THR A 123 4.72 14.63 -9.15
N GLU A 124 4.52 15.90 -8.80
CA GLU A 124 5.46 16.75 -8.03
C GLU A 124 6.86 16.88 -8.66
N TYR A 125 6.99 17.06 -9.98
CA TYR A 125 8.28 17.17 -10.69
C TYR A 125 9.22 18.29 -10.20
N ASP A 126 8.70 19.28 -9.48
CA ASP A 126 9.47 20.36 -8.86
C ASP A 126 9.98 20.02 -7.45
N TRP A 127 9.70 18.82 -6.96
CA TRP A 127 10.02 18.37 -5.61
C TRP A 127 10.93 17.13 -5.62
N PRO A 128 12.27 17.29 -5.65
CA PRO A 128 13.20 16.16 -5.72
C PRO A 128 13.06 15.12 -4.60
N TRP A 129 12.58 15.53 -3.42
CA TRP A 129 12.30 14.56 -2.35
C TRP A 129 11.17 13.59 -2.73
N TYR A 130 10.19 14.03 -3.51
CA TYR A 130 9.14 13.15 -4.03
C TYR A 130 9.67 12.20 -5.11
N GLU A 131 10.58 12.64 -5.99
CA GLU A 131 11.27 11.73 -6.94
C GLU A 131 11.90 10.56 -6.20
N GLU A 132 12.57 10.87 -5.10
CA GLU A 132 13.13 9.88 -4.21
C GLU A 132 12.01 9.03 -3.59
N LEU A 133 10.97 9.61 -2.98
CA LEU A 133 9.87 8.82 -2.39
C LEU A 133 9.25 7.82 -3.37
N VAL A 134 8.86 8.26 -4.57
CA VAL A 134 8.25 7.41 -5.60
C VAL A 134 9.28 6.48 -6.27
N GLY A 135 10.57 6.84 -6.22
CA GLY A 135 11.69 6.07 -6.71
C GLY A 135 12.05 6.31 -8.18
N ALA A 136 11.10 6.74 -9.01
CA ALA A 136 11.39 7.17 -10.37
C ALA A 136 10.27 8.07 -10.92
N TRP A 137 10.65 9.15 -11.59
CA TRP A 137 9.70 10.02 -12.28
C TRP A 137 9.39 9.55 -13.70
N PHE A 138 8.13 9.70 -14.09
CA PHE A 138 7.67 9.43 -15.45
C PHE A 138 8.41 10.32 -16.47
N HIS A 139 8.71 9.73 -17.62
CA HIS A 139 9.32 10.42 -18.77
C HIS A 139 8.42 10.35 -20.01
N SER A 140 8.00 9.15 -20.40
CA SER A 140 7.17 8.91 -21.59
C SER A 140 6.64 7.48 -21.61
N HIS A 141 5.60 7.19 -22.37
CA HIS A 141 5.19 5.84 -22.73
C HIS A 141 5.14 5.69 -24.26
N PRO A 142 5.06 4.47 -24.81
CA PRO A 142 4.74 4.30 -26.22
C PRO A 142 3.42 4.98 -26.59
N ASN A 143 3.35 5.59 -27.77
CA ASN A 143 2.13 6.22 -28.27
C ASN A 143 1.27 5.23 -29.07
N ASN A 144 0.19 5.71 -29.70
CA ASN A 144 -0.81 4.96 -30.48
C ASN A 144 -0.37 3.59 -31.07
N PRO A 145 -0.84 2.45 -30.52
CA PRO A 145 -1.63 2.31 -29.28
C PRO A 145 -0.73 2.42 -28.03
N ASN A 146 -1.12 3.24 -27.06
CA ASN A 146 -0.36 3.38 -25.81
C ASN A 146 -0.44 2.13 -24.93
N VAL A 147 -1.62 1.51 -24.84
CA VAL A 147 -1.82 0.20 -24.23
C VAL A 147 -1.40 -0.88 -25.21
N ARG A 148 -0.50 -1.78 -24.78
CA ARG A 148 0.04 -2.86 -25.63
C ARG A 148 0.49 -4.06 -24.80
N PRO A 149 0.55 -5.26 -25.39
CA PRO A 149 1.08 -6.43 -24.70
C PRO A 149 2.58 -6.27 -24.41
N ALA A 150 2.98 -6.75 -23.24
CA ALA A 150 4.38 -6.99 -22.89
C ALA A 150 4.45 -8.11 -21.84
N VAL A 151 5.65 -8.53 -21.47
CA VAL A 151 5.89 -9.51 -20.41
C VAL A 151 6.61 -8.85 -19.24
N ALA A 152 5.99 -8.84 -18.06
CA ALA A 152 6.67 -8.51 -16.82
C ALA A 152 7.42 -9.75 -16.30
N GLN A 153 8.61 -9.55 -15.74
CA GLN A 153 9.46 -10.60 -15.17
C GLN A 153 9.60 -10.37 -13.66
N VAL A 154 9.51 -11.44 -12.88
CA VAL A 154 9.65 -11.39 -11.42
C VAL A 154 11.13 -11.50 -11.03
N GLU A 155 11.63 -10.49 -10.34
CA GLU A 155 13.03 -10.44 -9.87
C GLU A 155 13.16 -10.93 -8.42
N VAL A 156 12.17 -10.66 -7.59
CA VAL A 156 12.14 -11.07 -6.17
C VAL A 156 10.90 -11.92 -5.93
N PRO A 157 10.96 -13.25 -6.09
CA PRO A 157 9.77 -14.09 -6.05
C PRO A 157 9.19 -14.28 -4.64
N ASP A 158 9.95 -14.05 -3.56
CA ASP A 158 9.44 -14.29 -2.21
C ASP A 158 8.79 -13.05 -1.58
N HIS A 159 8.89 -11.88 -2.20
CA HIS A 159 8.32 -10.65 -1.66
C HIS A 159 6.78 -10.69 -1.71
N PRO A 160 6.06 -10.15 -0.71
CA PRO A 160 4.59 -10.25 -0.63
C PRO A 160 3.85 -9.75 -1.87
N ALA A 161 4.38 -8.72 -2.54
CA ALA A 161 3.83 -8.19 -3.79
C ALA A 161 4.01 -9.10 -5.01
N THR A 162 4.86 -10.12 -4.96
CA THR A 162 5.29 -10.89 -6.15
C THR A 162 5.21 -12.40 -5.94
N ALA A 163 5.03 -12.88 -4.71
CA ALA A 163 4.97 -14.31 -4.37
C ALA A 163 3.85 -15.11 -5.06
N MET A 164 2.78 -14.45 -5.46
CA MET A 164 1.69 -15.08 -6.20
C MET A 164 1.88 -15.05 -7.73
N LEU A 165 2.84 -14.26 -8.22
CA LEU A 165 3.00 -14.01 -9.65
C LEU A 165 3.78 -15.15 -10.32
N PRO A 166 3.45 -15.51 -11.58
CA PRO A 166 4.32 -16.36 -12.37
C PRO A 166 5.63 -15.61 -12.68
N ALA A 167 6.74 -16.34 -12.80
CA ALA A 167 8.06 -15.76 -13.10
C ALA A 167 8.07 -14.87 -14.36
N ARG A 168 7.23 -15.21 -15.34
CA ARG A 168 6.94 -14.39 -16.52
C ARG A 168 5.44 -14.16 -16.58
N TRP A 169 5.03 -12.90 -16.64
CA TRP A 169 3.64 -12.50 -16.59
C TRP A 169 3.28 -11.66 -17.83
N PRO A 170 2.75 -12.29 -18.89
CA PRO A 170 2.25 -11.59 -20.07
C PRO A 170 0.95 -10.84 -19.75
N ARG A 171 0.88 -9.56 -20.10
CA ARG A 171 -0.29 -8.72 -19.86
C ARG A 171 -0.30 -7.47 -20.74
N ASN A 172 -1.41 -6.75 -20.73
CA ASN A 172 -1.58 -5.47 -21.44
C ASN A 172 -1.67 -4.33 -20.43
N ASP A 173 -0.90 -3.27 -20.62
CA ASP A 173 -1.03 -2.00 -19.88
C ASP A 173 -0.32 -0.90 -20.69
N GLU A 174 -0.25 0.33 -20.15
CA GLU A 174 0.59 1.39 -20.67
C GLU A 174 1.98 1.39 -20.01
N TRP A 175 3.03 1.16 -20.81
CA TRP A 175 4.39 0.94 -20.29
C TRP A 175 5.17 2.25 -20.13
N TYR A 176 5.39 2.67 -18.88
CA TYR A 176 6.14 3.88 -18.57
C TYR A 176 7.63 3.69 -18.76
N ASN A 177 8.25 4.67 -19.41
CA ASN A 177 9.68 4.94 -19.30
C ASN A 177 9.88 6.03 -18.25
N PHE A 178 10.90 5.84 -17.43
CA PHE A 178 11.28 6.76 -16.36
C PHE A 178 12.49 7.64 -16.71
N ARG A 179 12.63 8.77 -16.03
CA ARG A 179 13.75 9.72 -16.23
C ARG A 179 15.05 9.21 -15.61
N ARG A 180 14.96 8.79 -14.35
CA ARG A 180 16.02 8.24 -13.51
C ARG A 180 15.38 7.32 -12.48
N PHE A 181 16.11 6.30 -12.06
CA PHE A 181 15.78 5.48 -10.90
C PHE A 181 16.62 5.95 -9.70
N ALA A 182 15.99 6.07 -8.55
CA ALA A 182 16.65 6.34 -7.29
C ALA A 182 17.60 5.18 -6.89
N ASP A 183 18.61 5.50 -6.10
CA ASP A 183 19.53 4.48 -5.60
C ASP A 183 18.87 3.65 -4.48
N GLY A 184 19.31 2.40 -4.32
CA GLY A 184 18.86 1.51 -3.24
C GLY A 184 17.45 0.92 -3.41
N LEU A 185 16.86 1.00 -4.61
CA LEU A 185 15.61 0.33 -4.91
C LEU A 185 15.78 -1.19 -4.95
N THR A 186 14.86 -1.90 -4.29
CA THR A 186 14.65 -3.33 -4.56
C THR A 186 13.69 -3.44 -5.72
N VAL A 187 14.20 -3.78 -6.90
CA VAL A 187 13.38 -4.00 -8.10
C VAL A 187 12.64 -5.31 -7.96
N LEU A 188 11.31 -5.25 -7.95
CA LEU A 188 10.44 -6.42 -7.78
C LEU A 188 10.06 -7.02 -9.14
N LEU A 189 9.81 -6.15 -10.11
CA LEU A 189 9.43 -6.52 -11.46
C LEU A 189 10.19 -5.68 -12.49
N THR A 190 10.66 -6.33 -13.55
CA THR A 190 11.16 -5.68 -14.78
C THR A 190 10.24 -5.98 -15.96
N LEU A 191 10.32 -5.17 -17.01
CA LEU A 191 9.64 -5.40 -18.28
C LEU A 191 10.62 -6.03 -19.28
N ASP A 192 10.20 -7.10 -19.94
CA ASP A 192 10.93 -7.73 -21.04
C ASP A 192 10.94 -6.79 -22.25
N THR A 193 12.05 -6.10 -22.48
CA THR A 193 12.17 -5.09 -23.54
C THR A 193 12.13 -5.66 -24.95
N ASP A 194 12.29 -6.98 -25.11
CA ASP A 194 12.16 -7.66 -26.40
C ASP A 194 10.71 -8.07 -26.69
N SER A 195 9.83 -8.01 -25.68
CA SER A 195 8.42 -8.36 -25.80
C SER A 195 7.53 -7.23 -26.37
N TYR A 196 8.05 -6.00 -26.46
CA TYR A 196 7.30 -4.84 -26.93
C TYR A 196 8.19 -3.72 -27.48
N GLU A 197 7.62 -2.87 -28.34
CA GLU A 197 8.31 -1.69 -28.87
C GLU A 197 8.08 -0.44 -28.00
N GLY A 198 9.14 0.37 -27.84
CA GLY A 198 9.07 1.70 -27.20
C GLY A 198 9.70 1.80 -25.82
N SER A 199 10.46 0.78 -25.39
CA SER A 199 11.33 0.89 -24.22
C SER A 199 12.46 1.89 -24.47
N ARG A 200 12.76 2.70 -23.45
CA ARG A 200 13.96 3.55 -23.33
C ARG A 200 14.93 3.01 -22.29
N HIS A 201 14.70 1.80 -21.79
CA HIS A 201 15.43 1.14 -20.71
C HIS A 201 15.90 -0.27 -21.14
N PRO A 202 16.63 -0.39 -22.26
CA PRO A 202 16.93 -1.68 -22.89
C PRO A 202 17.67 -2.63 -21.93
N GLY A 203 17.15 -3.84 -21.77
CA GLY A 203 17.72 -4.89 -20.91
C GLY A 203 17.63 -4.64 -19.40
N ASN A 204 17.08 -3.51 -18.96
CA ASN A 204 16.89 -3.17 -17.55
C ASN A 204 15.75 -2.16 -17.40
N HIS A 205 14.51 -2.62 -17.48
CA HIS A 205 13.31 -1.77 -17.41
C HIS A 205 12.49 -2.07 -16.14
N PRO A 206 12.87 -1.55 -14.96
CA PRO A 206 12.07 -1.67 -13.74
C PRO A 206 10.65 -1.09 -13.93
N ILE A 207 9.64 -1.84 -13.48
CA ILE A 207 8.23 -1.43 -13.52
C ILE A 207 7.50 -1.64 -12.19
N SER A 208 8.14 -2.26 -11.20
CA SER A 208 7.71 -2.20 -9.80
C SER A 208 8.91 -2.35 -8.88
N TRP A 209 8.90 -1.62 -7.78
CA TRP A 209 10.00 -1.61 -6.81
C TRP A 209 9.50 -1.23 -5.42
N CYS A 210 10.35 -1.50 -4.43
CA CYS A 210 10.15 -1.03 -3.07
C CYS A 210 11.47 -0.58 -2.45
N ARG A 211 11.38 0.20 -1.36
CA ARG A 211 12.49 0.51 -0.46
C ARG A 211 12.02 0.99 0.90
N GLU A 212 12.85 0.77 1.92
CA GLU A 212 12.77 1.58 3.14
C GLU A 212 13.31 2.98 2.81
N PHE A 213 12.56 4.02 3.19
CA PHE A 213 12.89 5.40 2.84
C PHE A 213 12.60 6.33 4.02
N GLU A 214 13.67 6.96 4.52
CA GLU A 214 13.64 7.89 5.66
C GLU A 214 12.88 7.38 6.91
N GLY A 215 12.78 6.06 7.11
CA GLY A 215 12.10 5.44 8.26
C GLY A 215 10.76 4.79 7.93
N GLY A 216 10.15 5.12 6.79
CA GLY A 216 8.95 4.49 6.27
C GLY A 216 9.26 3.47 5.17
N ARG A 217 8.21 2.89 4.60
CA ARG A 217 8.29 1.92 3.50
C ARG A 217 7.60 2.49 2.26
N SER A 218 8.31 2.55 1.14
CA SER A 218 7.80 3.00 -0.16
C SER A 218 7.70 1.83 -1.12
N PHE A 219 6.52 1.62 -1.70
CA PHE A 219 6.27 0.68 -2.79
C PHE A 219 5.70 1.41 -3.99
N TYR A 220 6.10 1.02 -5.19
CA TYR A 220 5.58 1.55 -6.44
C TYR A 220 5.30 0.43 -7.45
N THR A 221 4.23 0.61 -8.22
CA THR A 221 3.92 -0.21 -9.39
C THR A 221 3.51 0.65 -10.56
N ALA A 222 4.11 0.42 -11.73
CA ALA A 222 3.83 1.16 -12.97
C ALA A 222 2.53 0.70 -13.67
N PHE A 223 1.94 -0.40 -13.22
CA PHE A 223 0.66 -0.89 -13.72
C PHE A 223 -0.51 -0.06 -13.18
N GLY A 224 -1.63 -0.04 -13.91
CA GLY A 224 -2.87 0.62 -13.46
C GLY A 224 -3.39 1.69 -14.40
N HIS A 225 -2.95 1.73 -15.66
CA HIS A 225 -3.51 2.65 -16.66
C HIS A 225 -4.96 2.29 -17.00
N THR A 226 -5.23 1.00 -17.20
CA THR A 226 -6.53 0.52 -17.66
C THR A 226 -7.47 0.19 -16.50
N SER A 227 -8.78 0.24 -16.74
CA SER A 227 -9.76 -0.19 -15.73
C SER A 227 -9.74 -1.71 -15.56
N GLU A 228 -9.39 -2.42 -16.63
CA GLU A 228 -9.29 -3.88 -16.70
C GLU A 228 -8.21 -4.39 -15.76
N THR A 229 -7.06 -3.71 -15.69
CA THR A 229 -5.95 -4.02 -14.77
C THR A 229 -6.46 -4.25 -13.33
N PHE A 230 -7.36 -3.40 -12.83
CA PHE A 230 -7.89 -3.50 -11.45
C PHE A 230 -8.90 -4.64 -11.22
N ARG A 231 -9.29 -5.36 -12.27
CA ARG A 231 -10.14 -6.57 -12.19
C ARG A 231 -9.33 -7.86 -12.30
N GLU A 232 -8.03 -7.79 -12.61
CA GLU A 232 -7.17 -8.95 -12.74
C GLU A 232 -6.74 -9.46 -11.36
N ASP A 233 -7.03 -10.71 -11.02
CA ASP A 233 -6.73 -11.31 -9.71
C ASP A 233 -5.25 -11.18 -9.33
N LEU A 234 -4.33 -11.46 -10.28
CA LEU A 234 -2.90 -11.36 -10.04
C LEU A 234 -2.44 -9.92 -9.80
N PHE A 235 -3.03 -8.93 -10.49
CA PHE A 235 -2.70 -7.53 -10.22
C PHE A 235 -3.25 -7.06 -8.88
N ARG A 236 -4.49 -7.44 -8.55
CA ARG A 236 -5.08 -7.12 -7.25
C ARG A 236 -4.26 -7.69 -6.10
N ALA A 237 -3.80 -8.94 -6.24
CA ALA A 237 -2.92 -9.58 -5.27
C ALA A 237 -1.53 -8.91 -5.20
N HIS A 238 -0.93 -8.52 -6.33
CA HIS A 238 0.31 -7.75 -6.38
C HIS A 238 0.18 -6.40 -5.67
N LEU A 239 -0.88 -5.65 -5.99
CA LEU A 239 -1.18 -4.35 -5.39
C LEU A 239 -1.37 -4.48 -3.88
N TRP A 240 -2.16 -5.45 -3.44
CA TRP A 240 -2.36 -5.69 -2.02
C TRP A 240 -1.08 -6.11 -1.31
N GLY A 241 -0.28 -7.01 -1.88
CA GLY A 241 1.00 -7.42 -1.30
C GLY A 241 1.96 -6.25 -1.11
N GLY A 242 1.97 -5.30 -2.05
CA GLY A 242 2.72 -4.05 -1.91
C GLY A 242 2.19 -3.13 -0.81
N ILE A 243 0.86 -2.98 -0.70
CA ILE A 243 0.20 -2.22 0.38
C ILE A 243 0.46 -2.85 1.75
N ALA A 244 0.32 -4.17 1.88
CA ALA A 244 0.58 -4.91 3.11
C ALA A 244 2.04 -4.76 3.56
N TRP A 245 2.99 -4.86 2.63
CA TRP A 245 4.40 -4.61 2.92
C TRP A 245 4.66 -3.17 3.36
N ALA A 246 4.07 -2.17 2.67
CA ALA A 246 4.22 -0.77 3.01
C ALA A 246 3.63 -0.40 4.39
N MET A 247 2.55 -1.06 4.81
CA MET A 247 1.98 -0.94 6.16
C MET A 247 2.79 -1.68 7.24
N GLY A 248 3.80 -2.49 6.87
CA GLY A 248 4.54 -3.32 7.83
C GLY A 248 3.80 -4.59 8.27
N ARG A 249 2.76 -5.01 7.53
CA ARG A 249 2.01 -6.24 7.81
C ARG A 249 2.63 -7.51 7.20
N ALA A 250 3.64 -7.36 6.36
CA ALA A 250 4.35 -8.45 5.70
C ALA A 250 5.81 -8.05 5.38
N ASP A 251 6.69 -9.04 5.27
CA ASP A 251 8.11 -8.92 4.93
C ASP A 251 8.49 -9.91 3.83
#